data_AF-A0A6B3CPQ9-F1
#
_entry.id   AF-A0A6B3CPQ9-F1
#
_cell.length_a   1.000
_cell.length_b   1.000
_cell.length_c   1.000
_cell.angle_alpha   90.00
_cell.angle_beta   90.00
_cell.angle_gamma   90.00
#
_symmetry.space_group_name_H-M   'P 1'
#
loop_
_entity.id
_entity.type
_entity.pdbx_description
1 polymer ?
#
loop_
_entity_poly.entity_id
_entity_poly.type
_entity_poly.pdbx_seq_one_letter_code
_entity_poly.pdbx_strand_id
1 'polypeptide(L)'
;LQGVETLSLRIERHSANAQALAEWLEQRDEVAAVHYPGLPSNRWYEAGQRYLPRGAGAVLSFELRAGAEAGKRFVDAVELFSHLANIGDVRSLVIHPAST
;
A
#
# COMPACT_ATOMS: atom_id res chain seq x y z
N LEU A 1 -13.78 -5.03 -23.31
CA LEU A 1 -13.63 -4.64 -21.89
C LEU A 1 -12.98 -5.79 -21.13
N GLN A 2 -11.80 -6.23 -21.56
CA GLN A 2 -11.15 -7.41 -20.98
C GLN A 2 -10.56 -7.05 -19.61
N GLY A 3 -10.93 -7.80 -18.56
CA GLY A 3 -10.44 -7.63 -17.20
C GLY A 3 -11.47 -7.10 -16.18
N VAL A 4 -12.63 -6.61 -16.64
CA VAL A 4 -13.73 -6.21 -15.75
C VAL A 4 -14.41 -7.44 -15.14
N GLU A 5 -14.41 -8.55 -15.87
CA GLU A 5 -15.00 -9.83 -15.48
C GLU A 5 -14.38 -10.40 -14.19
N THR A 6 -13.12 -10.04 -13.91
CA THR A 6 -12.40 -10.45 -12.70
C THR A 6 -12.17 -9.29 -11.72
N LEU A 7 -12.78 -8.12 -11.96
CA LEU A 7 -12.53 -6.92 -11.17
C LEU A 7 -12.86 -7.13 -9.69
N SER A 8 -14.01 -7.71 -9.36
CA SER A 8 -14.42 -7.96 -7.97
C SER A 8 -13.39 -8.83 -7.23
N LEU A 9 -12.97 -9.92 -7.86
CA LEU A 9 -11.98 -10.86 -7.30
C LEU A 9 -10.63 -10.17 -7.06
N ARG A 10 -10.17 -9.36 -8.01
CA ARG A 10 -8.90 -8.64 -7.90
C ARG A 10 -8.97 -7.56 -6.82
N ILE A 11 -10.02 -6.75 -6.76
CA ILE A 11 -10.14 -5.65 -5.80
C ILE A 11 -10.29 -6.18 -4.36
N GLU A 12 -11.01 -7.29 -4.18
CA GLU A 12 -11.08 -7.96 -2.87
C GLU A 12 -9.69 -8.43 -2.43
N ARG A 13 -8.97 -9.15 -3.30
CA ARG A 13 -7.62 -9.63 -2.98
C ARG A 13 -6.63 -8.49 -2.76
N HIS A 14 -6.67 -7.45 -3.58
CA HIS A 14 -5.80 -6.29 -3.43
C HIS A 14 -6.04 -5.56 -2.10
N SER A 15 -7.30 -5.36 -1.72
CA SER A 15 -7.64 -4.69 -0.47
C SER A 15 -7.22 -5.52 0.74
N ALA A 16 -7.45 -6.84 0.71
CA ALA A 16 -7.01 -7.74 1.77
C ALA A 16 -5.49 -7.77 1.93
N ASN A 17 -4.75 -7.82 0.82
CA ASN A 17 -3.28 -7.79 0.86
C ASN A 17 -2.75 -6.44 1.37
N ALA A 18 -3.35 -5.32 0.96
CA ALA A 18 -2.97 -4.00 1.44
C ALA A 18 -3.21 -3.83 2.94
N GLN A 19 -4.35 -4.31 3.46
CA GLN A 19 -4.62 -4.34 4.90
C GLN A 19 -3.54 -5.12 5.67
N ALA A 20 -3.26 -6.35 5.24
CA ALA A 20 -2.26 -7.20 5.91
C ALA A 20 -0.86 -6.58 5.86
N LEU A 21 -0.48 -5.96 4.74
CA LEU A 21 0.81 -5.27 4.62
C LEU A 21 0.87 -4.01 5.49
N ALA A 22 -0.22 -3.23 5.56
CA ALA A 22 -0.29 -2.05 6.39
C ALA A 22 -0.14 -2.39 7.88
N GLU A 23 -0.84 -3.43 8.35
CA GLU A 23 -0.76 -3.93 9.73
C GLU A 23 0.64 -4.47 10.04
N TRP A 24 1.24 -5.21 9.10
CA TRP A 24 2.61 -5.72 9.25
C TRP A 24 3.62 -4.57 9.33
N LEU A 25 3.47 -3.54 8.49
CA LEU A 25 4.35 -2.36 8.48
C LEU A 25 4.24 -1.54 9.78
N GLU A 26 3.05 -1.43 10.39
CA GLU A 26 2.87 -0.73 11.67
C GLU A 26 3.65 -1.37 12.83
N GLN A 27 3.96 -2.66 12.73
CA GLN A 27 4.69 -3.40 13.74
C GLN A 27 6.23 -3.34 13.55
N ARG A 28 6.71 -2.59 12.56
CA ARG A 28 8.14 -2.51 12.23
C ARG A 28 8.80 -1.32 12.94
N ASP A 29 9.86 -1.59 13.68
CA ASP A 29 10.64 -0.54 14.36
C ASP A 29 11.27 0.45 13.36
N GLU A 30 11.59 0.02 12.15
CA GLU A 30 12.19 0.86 11.12
C GLU A 30 11.18 1.80 10.43
N VAL A 31 9.88 1.53 10.59
CA VAL A 31 8.78 2.32 10.02
C VAL A 31 8.36 3.39 11.03
N ALA A 32 8.31 4.64 10.56
CA ALA A 32 7.91 5.80 11.34
C ALA A 32 6.39 5.98 11.36
N ALA A 33 5.74 5.76 10.22
CA ALA A 33 4.30 5.92 10.04
C ALA A 33 3.80 5.07 8.87
N VAL A 34 2.55 4.63 8.94
CA VAL A 34 1.83 3.97 7.84
C VAL A 34 0.55 4.77 7.54
N HIS A 35 0.33 5.03 6.26
CA HIS A 35 -0.81 5.79 5.75
C HIS A 35 -1.73 4.85 4.97
N TYR A 36 -2.70 4.27 5.67
CA TYR A 36 -3.73 3.43 5.06
C TYR A 36 -5.07 3.61 5.78
N PRO A 37 -6.19 3.91 5.07
CA PRO A 37 -7.48 4.15 5.72
C PRO A 37 -8.08 2.92 6.42
N GLY A 38 -7.53 1.72 6.22
CA GLY A 38 -7.92 0.50 6.93
C GLY A 38 -7.29 0.35 8.32
N LEU A 39 -6.35 1.22 8.70
CA LEU A 39 -5.69 1.17 10.01
C LEU A 39 -6.39 2.08 11.03
N PRO A 40 -6.65 1.63 12.27
CA PRO A 40 -7.22 2.47 13.33
C PRO A 40 -6.41 3.71 13.68
N SER A 41 -5.10 3.68 13.46
CA SER A 41 -4.18 4.80 13.68
C SER A 41 -4.30 5.90 12.62
N ASN A 42 -4.95 5.62 11.48
CA ASN A 42 -5.06 6.56 10.38
C ASN A 42 -6.15 7.60 10.65
N ARG A 43 -5.85 8.87 10.38
CA ARG A 43 -6.83 9.97 10.55
C ARG A 43 -8.13 9.79 9.75
N TRP A 44 -8.11 8.98 8.69
CA TRP A 44 -9.27 8.70 7.84
C TRP A 44 -9.97 7.39 8.18
N TYR A 45 -9.59 6.70 9.26
CA TYR A 45 -10.14 5.39 9.61
C TYR A 45 -11.67 5.38 9.68
N GLU A 46 -12.28 6.33 10.41
CA GLU A 46 -13.74 6.43 10.51
C GLU A 46 -14.42 6.63 9.15
N ALA A 47 -13.83 7.48 8.29
CA ALA A 47 -14.32 7.68 6.93
C ALA A 47 -14.14 6.42 6.07
N GLY A 48 -13.02 5.70 6.23
CA GLY A 48 -12.76 4.41 5.60
C GLY A 48 -13.83 3.38 5.96
N GLN A 49 -14.14 3.24 7.26
CA GLN A 49 -15.18 2.32 7.72
C GLN A 49 -16.58 2.68 7.21
N ARG A 50 -16.86 3.98 7.05
CA ARG A 50 -18.15 4.45 6.52
C ARG A 50 -18.28 4.26 5.00
N TYR A 51 -17.27 4.64 4.24
CA TYR A 51 -17.36 4.77 2.78
C TYR A 51 -16.75 3.58 2.03
N LEU A 52 -15.89 2.79 2.66
CA LEU A 52 -15.18 1.66 2.06
C LEU A 52 -15.46 0.35 2.82
N PRO A 53 -16.74 -0.03 3.05
CA PRO A 53 -17.10 -1.18 3.90
C PRO A 53 -16.67 -2.55 3.33
N ARG A 54 -16.11 -2.58 2.11
CA ARG A 54 -15.63 -3.79 1.43
C ARG A 54 -14.09 -3.81 1.26
N GLY A 55 -13.39 -2.94 1.97
CA GLY A 55 -11.93 -2.82 1.93
C GLY A 55 -11.47 -1.46 1.42
N ALA A 56 -10.40 -0.93 2.02
CA ALA A 56 -9.88 0.42 1.81
C ALA A 56 -9.00 0.57 0.55
N GLY A 57 -9.09 -0.38 -0.39
CA GLY A 57 -8.32 -0.37 -1.63
C GLY A 57 -6.89 -0.88 -1.49
N ALA A 58 -6.14 -0.80 -2.59
CA ALA A 58 -4.84 -1.44 -2.76
C ALA A 58 -3.63 -0.52 -2.48
N VAL A 59 -3.88 0.76 -2.23
CA VAL A 59 -2.84 1.79 -2.16
C VAL A 59 -2.60 2.16 -0.72
N LEU A 60 -1.36 2.01 -0.28
CA LEU A 60 -0.86 2.50 1.00
C LEU A 60 0.49 3.19 0.77
N SER A 61 0.86 4.08 1.69
CA SER A 61 2.22 4.60 1.78
C SER A 61 2.73 4.46 3.20
N PHE A 62 4.04 4.50 3.39
CA PHE A 62 4.67 4.45 4.69
C PHE A 62 5.97 5.26 4.68
N GLU A 63 6.43 5.63 5.86
CA GLU A 63 7.63 6.44 6.05
C GLU A 63 8.68 5.63 6.81
N LEU A 64 9.92 5.62 6.34
CA LEU A 64 11.04 5.00 7.05
C LEU A 64 11.69 6.01 7.99
N ARG A 65 12.02 5.60 9.22
CA ARG A 65 12.70 6.46 10.20
C ARG A 65 14.04 6.99 9.70
N ALA A 66 14.73 6.22 8.87
CA ALA A 66 16.02 6.57 8.29
C ALA A 66 15.94 7.51 7.08
N GLY A 67 14.74 8.01 6.73
CA GLY A 67 14.54 9.05 5.74
C GLY A 67 14.69 8.61 4.28
N ALA A 68 14.82 9.61 3.39
CA ALA A 68 14.71 9.44 1.93
C ALA A 68 15.74 8.45 1.33
N GLU A 69 17.00 8.49 1.79
CA GLU A 69 18.04 7.57 1.29
C GLU A 69 17.73 6.10 1.64
N ALA A 70 17.10 5.86 2.79
CA ALA A 70 16.62 4.52 3.12
C ALA A 70 15.44 4.12 2.24
N GLY A 71 14.55 5.06 1.89
CA GLY A 71 13.46 4.86 0.93
C GLY A 71 13.96 4.44 -0.45
N LYS A 72 15.00 5.10 -0.97
CA LYS A 72 15.63 4.73 -2.24
C LYS A 72 16.21 3.31 -2.19
N ARG A 73 17.02 3.00 -1.17
CA ARG A 73 17.59 1.65 -0.99
C ARG A 73 16.51 0.58 -0.82
N PHE A 74 15.40 0.89 -0.15
CA PHE A 74 14.27 -0.02 0.01
C PHE A 74 13.65 -0.37 -1.35
N VAL A 75 13.37 0.63 -2.18
CA VAL A 75 12.82 0.42 -3.53
C VAL A 75 13.78 -0.38 -4.42
N ASP A 76 15.09 -0.13 -4.30
CA ASP A 76 16.10 -0.87 -5.07
C ASP A 76 16.29 -2.32 -4.60
N ALA A 77 15.97 -2.64 -3.34
CA ALA A 77 16.24 -3.94 -2.72
C ALA A 77 15.07 -4.93 -2.79
N VAL A 78 13.85 -4.49 -3.10
CA VAL A 78 12.69 -5.38 -3.20
C VAL A 78 12.76 -6.24 -4.47
N GLU A 79 12.59 -7.55 -4.32
CA GLU A 79 12.67 -8.48 -5.45
C GLU A 79 11.30 -8.80 -6.07
N LEU A 80 10.21 -8.66 -5.29
CA LEU A 80 8.85 -8.97 -5.74
C LEU A 80 8.12 -7.75 -6.32
N PHE A 81 8.38 -6.55 -5.79
CA PHE A 81 7.70 -5.33 -6.20
C PHE A 81 8.45 -4.69 -7.37
N SER A 82 7.74 -4.35 -8.43
CA SER A 82 8.34 -3.64 -9.58
C SER A 82 8.38 -2.13 -9.35
N HIS A 83 9.49 -1.48 -9.71
CA HIS A 83 9.61 -0.01 -9.67
C HIS A 83 8.98 0.60 -10.92
N LEU A 84 7.69 0.90 -10.86
CA LEU A 84 6.94 1.49 -11.97
C LEU A 84 5.92 2.52 -11.45
N ALA A 85 5.74 3.58 -12.21
CA ALA A 85 4.74 4.62 -11.94
C ALA A 85 3.35 4.27 -12.50
N ASN A 86 2.81 3.11 -12.12
CA ASN A 86 1.43 2.71 -12.40
C ASN A 86 0.74 2.16 -11.13
N ILE A 87 -0.59 2.01 -11.16
CA ILE A 87 -1.39 1.51 -10.03
C ILE A 87 -2.51 0.58 -10.52
N GLY A 88 -2.96 -0.34 -9.65
CA GLY A 88 -4.09 -1.25 -9.94
C GLY A 88 -3.74 -2.44 -10.85
N ASP A 89 -2.45 -2.72 -11.03
CA ASP A 89 -1.93 -3.89 -11.74
C ASP A 89 -2.09 -5.17 -10.87
N VAL A 90 -2.04 -6.34 -11.51
CA VAL A 90 -1.95 -7.62 -10.81
C VAL A 90 -0.59 -7.81 -10.14
N ARG A 91 0.45 -7.13 -10.64
CA ARG A 91 1.78 -7.08 -10.03
C ARG A 91 1.81 -6.09 -8.87
N SER A 92 2.63 -6.39 -7.87
CA SER A 92 2.90 -5.45 -6.78
C SER A 92 3.89 -4.39 -7.26
N LEU A 93 3.61 -3.13 -6.96
CA LEU A 93 4.38 -1.98 -7.44
C LEU A 93 4.82 -1.14 -6.26
N VAL A 94 6.03 -0.59 -6.36
CA VAL A 94 6.58 0.31 -5.34
C VAL A 94 7.20 1.53 -6.03
N ILE A 95 7.09 2.69 -5.39
CA ILE A 95 7.70 3.91 -5.86
C ILE A 95 8.18 4.72 -4.66
N HIS A 96 9.33 5.40 -4.81
CA HIS A 96 9.76 6.45 -3.92
C HIS A 96 9.55 7.79 -4.62
N PRO A 97 8.45 8.52 -4.32
CA PRO A 97 8.03 9.68 -5.12
C PRO A 97 9.06 10.82 -5.20
N ALA A 98 9.90 10.97 -4.18
CA ALA A 98 10.89 12.05 -4.14
C ALA A 98 12.13 11.81 -5.02
N SER A 99 12.36 10.56 -5.47
CA SER A 99 13.54 10.20 -6.27
C SER A 99 13.20 9.52 -7.60
N THR A 100 11.92 9.47 -7.98
CA THR A 100 11.46 8.92 -9.26
C THR A 100 11.09 10.06 -10.20
#